data_AF-A0A349YJ06-F1
#
_entry.id   AF-A0A349YJ06-F1
#
_cell.length_a   1.000
_cell.length_b   1.000
_cell.length_c   1.000
_cell.angle_alpha   90.00
_cell.angle_beta   90.00
_cell.angle_gamma   90.00
#
_symmetry.space_group_name_H-M   'P 1'
#
loop_
_entity.id
_entity.type
_entity.pdbx_description
1 polymer ?
#
loop_
_entity_poly.entity_id
_entity_poly.type
_entity_poly.pdbx_seq_one_letter_code
_entity_poly.pdbx_strand_id
1 'polypeptide(L)'
;MKNKNTIKFKLRIQKFFLKPGSDEKSMLKDWINDTFVTILDNADFDPDDKGKITNRENKTSQTHVIDSQMELYLYREQVAGAMKTEVNQVLSGVNLTSAVGAIATTGGLSNILMSPMENQQSYSQLMIPPLTVHKAIQYLDNQYGFYKSGSIIYFGLKDNYILNYKGGCSAFATGEKQQTNIVVLAKDNINVTDSGMLEKGGAQYYANWNPEDVKINNNSITNDVLYGNNVNVVDSSTTGITKGTSTAISKGKNNTATVRNDTENQWMADTYTAQSNSESVVFTGAIEGLDLDAFTPNKKFNIIFEDTRLTNKYRGVYFLTGIKTTFQSMGA
;
A
#
# COMPACT_ATOMS: atom_id res chain seq x y z
N MET A 1 -25.71 -17.46 -0.52
CA MET A 1 -24.90 -18.41 -1.34
C MET A 1 -24.75 -19.75 -0.61
N LYS A 2 -25.07 -20.88 -1.26
CA LYS A 2 -24.65 -22.21 -0.80
C LYS A 2 -23.19 -22.43 -1.27
N ASN A 3 -22.32 -22.99 -0.42
CA ASN A 3 -20.88 -23.20 -0.70
C ASN A 3 -20.00 -21.93 -0.79
N LYS A 4 -20.26 -20.92 0.04
CA LYS A 4 -19.46 -19.67 0.13
C LYS A 4 -17.94 -19.91 0.19
N ASN A 5 -17.51 -20.96 0.90
CA ASN A 5 -16.10 -21.27 1.15
C ASN A 5 -15.36 -21.93 -0.02
N THR A 6 -16.05 -22.27 -1.12
CA THR A 6 -15.44 -22.94 -2.28
C THR A 6 -15.46 -22.08 -3.55
N ILE A 7 -15.97 -20.85 -3.46
CA ILE A 7 -16.10 -19.97 -4.63
C ILE A 7 -14.72 -19.44 -5.01
N LYS A 8 -14.37 -19.62 -6.28
CA LYS A 8 -13.13 -19.10 -6.87
C LYS A 8 -13.47 -18.25 -8.09
N PHE A 9 -12.76 -17.13 -8.24
CA PHE A 9 -12.91 -16.19 -9.34
C PHE A 9 -11.63 -16.20 -10.16
N LYS A 10 -11.72 -16.54 -11.45
CA LYS A 10 -10.61 -16.36 -12.37
C LYS A 10 -10.69 -14.96 -12.95
N LEU A 11 -9.74 -14.11 -12.63
CA LEU A 11 -9.70 -12.75 -13.14
C LEU A 11 -8.51 -12.59 -14.08
N ARG A 12 -8.81 -12.08 -15.28
CA ARG A 12 -7.82 -11.68 -16.28
C ARG A 12 -7.91 -10.17 -16.48
N ILE A 13 -6.93 -9.45 -15.97
CA ILE A 13 -6.79 -8.00 -16.17
C ILE A 13 -5.71 -7.80 -17.23
N GLN A 14 -6.06 -7.09 -18.30
CA GLN A 14 -5.17 -6.84 -19.42
C GLN A 14 -4.89 -5.35 -19.53
N LYS A 15 -3.71 -5.01 -20.02
CA LYS A 15 -3.30 -3.64 -20.31
C LYS A 15 -2.97 -3.47 -21.78
N PHE A 16 -3.22 -2.26 -22.28
CA PHE A 16 -2.88 -1.80 -23.62
C PHE A 16 -2.54 -0.32 -23.56
N PHE A 17 -1.94 0.19 -24.63
CA PHE A 17 -1.77 1.61 -24.86
C PHE A 17 -2.45 2.02 -26.16
N LEU A 18 -2.80 3.30 -26.25
CA LEU A 18 -3.29 3.93 -27.47
C LEU A 18 -2.18 4.81 -28.03
N LYS A 19 -2.02 4.82 -29.35
CA LYS A 19 -1.12 5.79 -29.99
C LYS A 19 -1.78 7.16 -30.00
N PRO A 20 -1.00 8.25 -29.87
CA PRO A 20 -1.56 9.60 -29.96
C PRO A 20 -2.39 9.78 -31.24
N GLY A 21 -3.64 10.24 -31.09
CA GLY A 21 -4.57 10.45 -32.20
C GLY A 21 -5.16 9.19 -32.83
N SER A 22 -5.02 8.02 -32.18
CA SER A 22 -5.61 6.75 -32.64
C SER A 22 -6.41 6.09 -31.54
N ASP A 23 -7.59 5.58 -31.89
CA ASP A 23 -8.41 4.73 -31.03
C ASP A 23 -7.99 3.24 -31.12
N GLU A 24 -6.99 2.93 -31.95
CA GLU A 24 -6.47 1.57 -32.11
C GLU A 24 -5.68 1.15 -30.86
N LYS A 25 -6.16 0.07 -30.23
CA LYS A 25 -5.51 -0.55 -29.08
C LYS A 25 -4.24 -1.28 -29.52
N SER A 26 -3.17 -1.11 -28.76
CA SER A 26 -2.01 -1.99 -28.86
C SER A 26 -2.40 -3.45 -28.59
N MET A 27 -1.49 -4.37 -28.91
CA MET A 27 -1.62 -5.76 -28.48
C MET A 27 -1.91 -5.84 -26.97
N LEU A 28 -2.98 -6.56 -26.61
CA LEU A 28 -3.38 -6.77 -25.22
C LEU A 28 -2.32 -7.59 -24.51
N LYS A 29 -1.83 -7.09 -23.38
CA LYS A 29 -0.87 -7.78 -22.52
C LYS A 29 -1.54 -8.14 -21.20
N ASP A 30 -1.42 -9.40 -20.79
CA ASP A 30 -1.89 -9.82 -19.48
C ASP A 30 -1.06 -9.13 -18.39
N TRP A 31 -1.76 -8.44 -17.49
CA TRP A 31 -1.19 -7.87 -16.28
C TRP A 31 -1.47 -8.76 -15.07
N ILE A 32 -2.72 -9.19 -14.92
CA ILE A 32 -3.14 -10.22 -13.96
C ILE A 32 -3.85 -11.32 -14.72
N ASN A 33 -3.53 -12.57 -14.40
CA ASN A 33 -4.26 -13.76 -14.83
C ASN A 33 -4.13 -14.79 -13.71
N ASP A 34 -4.94 -14.61 -12.67
CA ASP A 34 -4.81 -15.34 -11.40
C ASP A 34 -6.19 -15.75 -10.85
N THR A 35 -6.17 -16.65 -9.88
CA THR A 35 -7.36 -17.10 -9.16
C THR A 35 -7.49 -16.33 -7.85
N PHE A 36 -8.70 -15.85 -7.60
CA PHE A 36 -9.08 -15.09 -6.43
C PHE A 36 -10.14 -15.83 -5.64
N VAL A 37 -10.12 -15.64 -4.32
CA VAL A 37 -11.09 -16.17 -3.37
C VAL A 37 -11.74 -15.02 -2.62
N THR A 38 -12.96 -15.25 -2.15
CA THR A 38 -13.66 -14.30 -1.27
C THR A 38 -13.71 -14.86 0.15
N ILE A 39 -13.76 -13.96 1.12
CA ILE A 39 -14.03 -14.30 2.52
C ILE A 39 -15.39 -13.71 2.83
N LEU A 40 -16.39 -14.57 3.01
CA LEU A 40 -17.76 -14.17 3.36
C LEU A 40 -18.01 -14.57 4.81
N ASP A 41 -18.32 -13.62 5.67
CA ASP A 41 -18.81 -13.95 7.00
C ASP A 41 -20.27 -14.47 6.90
N ASN A 42 -20.66 -15.34 7.83
CA ASN A 42 -22.04 -15.74 8.00
C ASN A 42 -22.88 -14.62 8.64
N ALA A 43 -22.26 -13.69 9.37
CA ALA A 43 -22.92 -12.50 9.93
C ALA A 43 -23.31 -11.45 8.88
N ASP A 44 -22.62 -11.40 7.73
CA ASP A 44 -22.91 -10.47 6.63
C ASP A 44 -24.09 -10.90 5.75
N PHE A 45 -24.74 -12.02 6.09
CA PHE A 45 -26.04 -12.39 5.54
C PHE A 45 -27.08 -12.20 6.63
N ASP A 46 -27.35 -10.95 6.99
CA ASP A 46 -28.62 -10.63 7.63
C ASP A 46 -29.72 -10.72 6.55
N PRO A 47 -30.61 -11.74 6.58
CA PRO A 47 -31.74 -11.78 5.66
C PRO A 47 -32.70 -10.60 5.85
N ASP A 48 -32.61 -9.87 6.97
CA ASP A 48 -33.39 -8.67 7.25
C ASP A 48 -32.69 -7.37 6.83
N ASP A 49 -31.37 -7.37 6.61
CA ASP A 49 -30.70 -6.30 5.85
C ASP A 49 -30.91 -6.59 4.36
N LYS A 50 -32.18 -6.45 3.94
CA LYS A 50 -32.55 -6.19 2.55
C LYS A 50 -31.81 -4.93 2.16
N GLY A 51 -30.58 -5.10 1.66
CA GLY A 51 -29.73 -4.03 1.20
C GLY A 51 -30.61 -3.04 0.48
N LYS A 52 -30.66 -1.80 1.01
CA LYS A 52 -31.62 -0.75 0.61
C LYS A 52 -31.94 -0.93 -0.86
N ILE A 53 -33.08 -1.57 -1.11
CA ILE A 53 -33.67 -1.67 -2.43
C ILE A 53 -34.07 -0.23 -2.68
N THR A 54 -33.16 0.55 -3.25
CA THR A 54 -33.50 1.83 -3.82
C THR A 54 -34.31 1.46 -5.05
N ASN A 55 -35.62 1.28 -4.83
CA ASN A 55 -36.61 1.28 -5.89
C ASN A 55 -36.49 2.66 -6.58
N ARG A 56 -35.53 2.80 -7.49
CA ARG A 56 -35.69 3.76 -8.56
C ARG A 56 -36.81 3.20 -9.39
N GLU A 57 -38.01 3.74 -9.22
CA GLU A 57 -39.14 3.47 -10.10
C GLU A 57 -38.73 3.83 -11.53
N ASN A 58 -38.16 2.88 -12.27
CA ASN A 58 -38.22 2.92 -13.72
C ASN A 58 -39.65 2.54 -14.09
N LYS A 59 -40.51 3.56 -14.14
CA LYS A 59 -41.80 3.46 -14.81
C LYS A 59 -41.55 3.33 -16.30
N THR A 60 -41.21 2.12 -16.75
CA THR A 60 -41.57 1.53 -18.05
C THR A 60 -40.88 0.18 -18.18
N SER A 61 -41.69 -0.83 -18.52
CA SER A 61 -41.31 -2.12 -19.14
C SER A 61 -41.29 -3.35 -18.21
N GLN A 62 -42.19 -4.27 -18.56
CA GLN A 62 -42.40 -5.58 -17.97
C GLN A 62 -41.20 -6.50 -18.21
N THR A 63 -40.27 -6.52 -17.27
CA THR A 63 -39.40 -7.67 -16.95
C THR A 63 -38.77 -7.38 -15.60
N HIS A 64 -39.24 -8.05 -14.55
CA HIS A 64 -38.59 -7.99 -13.24
C HIS A 64 -37.24 -8.75 -13.30
N VAL A 65 -36.23 -8.10 -13.87
CA VAL A 65 -34.84 -8.47 -13.58
C VAL A 65 -34.55 -7.87 -12.21
N ILE A 66 -34.54 -8.73 -11.18
CA ILE A 66 -33.96 -8.35 -9.89
C ILE A 66 -32.46 -8.21 -10.17
N ASP A 67 -32.02 -6.98 -10.40
CA ASP A 67 -30.61 -6.65 -10.54
C ASP A 67 -29.99 -6.66 -9.13
N SER A 68 -29.76 -7.87 -8.60
CA SER A 68 -29.07 -8.04 -7.32
C SER A 68 -27.58 -7.79 -7.53
N GLN A 69 -27.17 -6.54 -7.39
CA GLN A 69 -25.74 -6.19 -7.35
C GLN A 69 -25.15 -6.70 -6.04
N MET A 70 -24.13 -7.55 -6.14
CA MET A 70 -23.42 -8.10 -5.00
C MET A 70 -21.97 -7.62 -5.07
N GLU A 71 -21.53 -6.93 -4.03
CA GLU A 71 -20.13 -6.55 -3.86
C GLU A 71 -19.37 -7.70 -3.18
N LEU A 72 -18.21 -8.06 -3.71
CA LEU A 72 -17.36 -9.11 -3.16
C LEU A 72 -15.95 -8.60 -2.97
N TYR A 73 -15.38 -8.83 -1.78
CA TYR A 73 -13.97 -8.65 -1.53
C TYR A 73 -13.20 -9.87 -2.00
N LEU A 74 -12.22 -9.64 -2.86
CA LEU A 74 -11.43 -10.68 -3.51
C LEU A 74 -9.96 -10.59 -3.08
N TYR A 75 -9.40 -11.74 -2.77
CA TYR A 75 -7.99 -11.90 -2.40
C TYR A 75 -7.37 -12.93 -3.31
N ARG A 76 -6.11 -12.76 -3.69
CA ARG A 76 -5.38 -13.79 -4.46
C ARG A 76 -5.38 -15.08 -3.66
N GLU A 77 -5.73 -16.19 -4.31
CA GLU A 77 -5.88 -17.48 -3.65
C GLU A 77 -4.61 -17.91 -2.93
N GLN A 78 -3.46 -17.80 -3.60
CA GLN A 78 -2.16 -18.15 -3.01
C GLN A 78 -1.88 -17.36 -1.74
N VAL A 79 -2.06 -16.03 -1.78
CA VAL A 79 -1.81 -15.15 -0.64
C VAL A 79 -2.79 -15.47 0.49
N ALA A 80 -4.09 -15.55 0.19
CA ALA A 80 -5.12 -15.83 1.18
C ALA A 80 -4.93 -17.19 1.87
N GLY A 81 -4.48 -18.21 1.12
CA GLY A 81 -4.10 -19.51 1.65
C GLY A 81 -2.85 -19.42 2.54
N ALA A 82 -1.77 -18.83 2.01
CA ALA A 82 -0.50 -18.71 2.73
C ALA A 82 -0.63 -17.96 4.04
N MET A 83 -1.42 -16.87 4.08
CA MET A 83 -1.58 -16.05 5.29
C MET A 83 -2.31 -16.77 6.43
N LYS A 84 -3.01 -17.87 6.16
CA LYS A 84 -3.73 -18.67 7.17
C LYS A 84 -2.89 -19.83 7.72
N THR A 85 -1.79 -20.18 7.05
CA THR A 85 -0.90 -21.25 7.51
C THR A 85 -0.28 -20.85 8.85
N GLU A 86 -0.36 -21.75 9.83
CA GLU A 86 0.28 -21.58 11.13
C GLU A 86 1.77 -21.88 11.04
N VAL A 87 2.56 -21.05 11.72
CA VAL A 87 3.99 -21.23 11.90
C VAL A 87 4.26 -21.32 13.40
N ASN A 88 5.04 -22.31 13.79
CA ASN A 88 5.53 -22.49 15.15
C ASN A 88 6.94 -23.05 15.04
N GLN A 89 7.94 -22.18 15.18
CA GLN A 89 9.33 -22.53 14.87
C GLN A 89 10.30 -21.88 15.85
N VAL A 90 11.37 -22.60 16.15
CA VAL A 90 12.55 -22.07 16.82
C VAL A 90 13.68 -22.10 15.82
N LEU A 91 14.19 -20.92 15.46
CA LEU A 91 15.26 -20.77 14.48
C LEU A 91 16.56 -20.44 15.20
N SER A 92 17.65 -21.11 14.82
CA SER A 92 18.94 -20.92 15.48
C SER A 92 19.96 -20.28 14.55
N GLY A 93 20.70 -19.29 15.05
CA GLY A 93 21.76 -18.62 14.30
C GLY A 93 21.27 -17.85 13.06
N VAL A 94 20.06 -17.29 13.12
CA VAL A 94 19.42 -16.59 11.99
C VAL A 94 19.37 -15.08 12.21
N ASN A 95 19.30 -14.32 11.12
CA ASN A 95 18.86 -12.92 11.14
C ASN A 95 17.37 -12.83 10.74
N LEU A 96 16.79 -11.63 10.86
CA LEU A 96 15.37 -11.41 10.56
C LEU A 96 15.01 -11.67 9.08
N THR A 97 15.92 -11.41 8.14
CA THR A 97 15.72 -11.73 6.72
C THR A 97 15.53 -13.22 6.51
N SER A 98 16.41 -14.04 7.09
CA SER A 98 16.30 -15.51 7.04
C SER A 98 15.05 -16.02 7.76
N ALA A 99 14.68 -15.40 8.89
CA ALA A 99 13.48 -15.76 9.62
C ALA A 99 12.19 -15.50 8.80
N VAL A 100 12.09 -14.34 8.13
CA VAL A 100 11.00 -14.06 7.19
C VAL A 100 11.00 -15.05 6.04
N GLY A 101 12.16 -15.41 5.49
CA GLY A 101 12.28 -16.44 4.46
C GLY A 101 11.75 -17.81 4.90
N ALA A 102 12.04 -18.22 6.14
CA ALA A 102 11.54 -19.47 6.72
C ALA A 102 10.01 -19.45 6.92
N ILE A 103 9.47 -18.34 7.43
CA ILE A 103 8.02 -18.13 7.58
C ILE A 103 7.33 -18.18 6.21
N ALA A 104 7.85 -17.45 5.22
CA ALA A 104 7.30 -17.39 3.88
C ALA A 104 7.29 -18.77 3.20
N THR A 105 8.40 -19.51 3.34
CA THR A 105 8.52 -20.88 2.79
C THR A 105 7.51 -21.83 3.45
N THR A 106 7.35 -21.75 4.78
CA THR A 106 6.37 -22.56 5.51
C THR A 106 4.94 -22.28 5.06
N GLY A 107 4.63 -21.01 4.79
CA GLY A 107 3.33 -20.58 4.29
C GLY A 107 3.05 -20.84 2.81
N GLY A 108 4.09 -21.12 1.99
CA GLY A 108 3.96 -21.10 0.54
C GLY A 108 3.79 -19.69 -0.06
N LEU A 109 4.23 -18.66 0.68
CA LEU A 109 4.25 -17.28 0.20
C LEU A 109 5.47 -17.05 -0.71
N SER A 110 5.23 -16.63 -1.95
CA SER A 110 6.28 -16.36 -2.93
C SER A 110 6.25 -14.91 -3.43
N ASN A 111 7.21 -14.54 -4.28
CA ASN A 111 7.31 -13.23 -4.93
C ASN A 111 7.29 -12.06 -3.94
N ILE A 112 8.14 -12.16 -2.91
CA ILE A 112 8.31 -11.10 -1.91
C ILE A 112 9.48 -10.22 -2.34
N LEU A 113 9.20 -8.95 -2.61
CA LEU A 113 10.18 -7.89 -2.75
C LEU A 113 10.43 -7.27 -1.38
N MET A 114 11.64 -7.46 -0.86
CA MET A 114 11.99 -7.03 0.48
C MET A 114 13.16 -6.05 0.46
N SER A 115 12.99 -4.89 1.08
CA SER A 115 14.09 -3.94 1.27
C SER A 115 15.15 -4.57 2.19
N PRO A 116 16.45 -4.33 1.96
CA PRO A 116 17.48 -4.78 2.89
C PRO A 116 17.17 -4.28 4.31
N MET A 117 16.99 -5.21 5.25
CA MET A 117 16.65 -4.88 6.64
C MET A 117 17.74 -4.00 7.25
N GLU A 118 17.35 -3.04 8.09
CA GLU A 118 18.35 -2.24 8.84
C GLU A 118 18.80 -3.00 10.09
N ASN A 119 17.99 -3.96 10.56
CA ASN A 119 18.37 -4.86 11.65
C ASN A 119 19.23 -6.00 11.11
N GLN A 120 20.53 -5.89 11.34
CA GLN A 120 21.54 -6.86 10.93
C GLN A 120 21.94 -7.80 12.08
N GLN A 121 21.21 -7.78 13.20
CA GLN A 121 21.48 -8.66 14.33
C GLN A 121 21.21 -10.12 13.95
N SER A 122 22.14 -10.98 14.35
CA SER A 122 21.95 -12.44 14.33
C SER A 122 21.51 -12.89 15.72
N TYR A 123 20.48 -13.72 15.76
CA TYR A 123 19.89 -14.26 16.97
C TYR A 123 20.35 -15.71 17.12
N SER A 124 20.94 -16.03 18.28
CA SER A 124 21.34 -17.40 18.61
C SER A 124 20.13 -18.33 18.61
N GLN A 125 19.02 -17.86 19.14
CA GLN A 125 17.72 -18.49 19.12
C GLN A 125 16.64 -17.43 18.92
N LEU A 126 15.81 -17.61 17.90
CA LEU A 126 14.67 -16.75 17.59
C LEU A 126 13.40 -17.60 17.64
N MET A 127 12.48 -17.25 18.53
CA MET A 127 11.24 -17.98 18.73
C MET A 127 10.09 -17.31 17.98
N ILE A 128 9.43 -18.09 17.12
CA ILE A 128 8.20 -17.71 16.45
C ILE A 128 7.08 -18.50 17.13
N PRO A 129 6.25 -17.85 17.98
CA PRO A 129 5.15 -18.54 18.64
C PRO A 129 4.12 -19.02 17.60
N PRO A 130 3.21 -19.95 17.98
CA PRO A 130 2.14 -20.43 17.11
C PRO A 130 1.30 -19.27 16.57
N LEU A 131 1.58 -18.84 15.35
CA LEU A 131 0.97 -17.68 14.70
C LEU A 131 0.78 -17.97 13.22
N THR A 132 -0.31 -17.46 12.66
CA THR A 132 -0.51 -17.42 11.21
C THR A 132 0.60 -16.59 10.55
N VAL A 133 1.05 -16.95 9.34
CA VAL A 133 2.16 -16.29 8.61
C VAL A 133 2.14 -14.76 8.70
N HIS A 134 1.00 -14.10 8.44
CA HIS A 134 0.93 -12.63 8.51
C HIS A 134 1.22 -12.09 9.92
N LYS A 135 0.69 -12.74 10.96
CA LYS A 135 0.96 -12.41 12.36
C LYS A 135 2.39 -12.73 12.75
N ALA A 136 2.97 -13.80 12.22
CA ALA A 136 4.36 -14.13 12.48
C ALA A 136 5.31 -13.06 11.91
N ILE A 137 5.08 -12.58 10.68
CA ILE A 137 5.85 -11.48 10.09
C ILE A 137 5.66 -10.19 10.90
N GLN A 138 4.42 -9.84 11.23
CA GLN A 138 4.11 -8.66 12.06
C GLN A 138 4.73 -8.76 13.46
N TYR A 139 4.73 -9.94 14.06
CA TYR A 139 5.38 -10.20 15.33
C TYR A 139 6.88 -9.94 15.24
N LEU A 140 7.57 -10.41 14.19
CA LEU A 140 9.00 -10.14 14.05
C LEU A 140 9.30 -8.64 13.91
N ASP A 141 8.52 -7.91 13.13
CA ASP A 141 8.70 -6.47 12.96
C ASP A 141 8.42 -5.71 14.26
N ASN A 142 7.32 -6.04 14.95
CA ASN A 142 6.97 -5.40 16.21
C ASN A 142 7.98 -5.74 17.31
N GLN A 143 8.36 -7.02 17.42
CA GLN A 143 9.19 -7.51 18.51
C GLN A 143 10.65 -7.08 18.37
N TYR A 144 11.20 -7.12 17.15
CA TYR A 144 12.64 -6.94 16.91
C TYR A 144 12.96 -5.72 16.03
N GLY A 145 11.99 -5.20 15.26
CA GLY A 145 12.17 -4.07 14.34
C GLY A 145 12.93 -4.45 13.07
N PHE A 146 12.29 -4.34 11.89
CA PHE A 146 12.99 -4.52 10.61
C PHE A 146 13.75 -3.27 10.18
N TYR A 147 13.12 -2.10 10.33
CA TYR A 147 13.61 -0.80 9.84
C TYR A 147 13.40 0.29 10.87
N LYS A 148 14.29 1.28 10.91
CA LYS A 148 14.23 2.42 11.84
C LYS A 148 13.01 3.30 11.63
N SER A 149 12.59 3.46 10.37
CA SER A 149 11.44 4.28 10.01
C SER A 149 10.12 3.50 10.06
N GLY A 150 10.14 2.21 10.40
CA GLY A 150 9.02 1.29 10.28
C GLY A 150 8.95 0.58 8.93
N SER A 151 8.00 -0.35 8.82
CA SER A 151 7.81 -1.20 7.63
C SER A 151 6.53 -0.88 6.87
N ILE A 152 6.57 -1.00 5.54
CA ILE A 152 5.39 -1.16 4.68
C ILE A 152 5.29 -2.65 4.36
N ILE A 153 4.31 -3.33 4.96
CA ILE A 153 4.00 -4.72 4.67
C ILE A 153 2.71 -4.75 3.86
N TYR A 154 2.82 -5.09 2.58
CA TYR A 154 1.69 -5.05 1.65
C TYR A 154 1.68 -6.26 0.73
N PHE A 155 0.54 -6.94 0.64
CA PHE A 155 0.35 -8.10 -0.23
C PHE A 155 -0.48 -7.68 -1.43
N GLY A 156 0.20 -7.41 -2.55
CA GLY A 156 -0.41 -6.80 -3.73
C GLY A 156 -1.01 -7.79 -4.72
N LEU A 157 -1.55 -7.23 -5.80
CA LEU A 157 -2.14 -8.00 -6.91
C LEU A 157 -1.09 -8.79 -7.71
N LYS A 158 0.16 -8.35 -7.74
CA LYS A 158 1.24 -8.97 -8.52
C LYS A 158 2.33 -9.52 -7.60
N ASP A 159 2.95 -8.61 -6.84
CA ASP A 159 4.03 -8.92 -5.91
C ASP A 159 3.61 -8.65 -4.46
N ASN A 160 4.35 -9.25 -3.54
CA ASN A 160 4.26 -9.04 -2.10
C ASN A 160 5.43 -8.17 -1.65
N TYR A 161 5.25 -7.34 -0.64
CA TYR A 161 6.21 -6.30 -0.28
C TYR A 161 6.45 -6.24 1.22
N ILE A 162 7.73 -6.17 1.59
CA ILE A 162 8.19 -5.78 2.94
C ILE A 162 9.24 -4.71 2.74
N LEU A 163 8.84 -3.44 2.88
CA LEU A 163 9.68 -2.30 2.49
C LEU A 163 9.94 -1.39 3.68
N ASN A 164 11.02 -0.63 3.60
CA ASN A 164 11.28 0.44 4.57
C ASN A 164 10.32 1.62 4.36
N TYR A 165 9.66 2.08 5.42
CA TYR A 165 8.67 3.16 5.38
C TYR A 165 9.26 4.54 5.02
N LYS A 166 10.59 4.71 4.99
CA LYS A 166 11.21 5.96 4.49
C LYS A 166 10.99 6.20 2.99
N GLY A 167 10.42 5.24 2.28
CA GLY A 167 10.17 5.30 0.84
C GLY A 167 11.41 5.08 -0.01
N GLY A 168 11.31 5.48 -1.27
CA GLY A 168 12.31 5.21 -2.31
C GLY A 168 12.17 3.82 -2.93
N CYS A 169 13.15 3.42 -3.74
CA CYS A 169 13.16 2.13 -4.41
C CYS A 169 14.37 1.32 -3.95
N SER A 170 14.17 0.44 -2.97
CA SER A 170 15.22 -0.40 -2.37
C SER A 170 15.03 -1.89 -2.59
N ALA A 171 13.89 -2.30 -3.17
CA ALA A 171 13.60 -3.66 -3.57
C ALA A 171 12.84 -3.65 -4.89
N PHE A 172 13.33 -4.35 -5.90
CA PHE A 172 12.75 -4.34 -7.24
C PHE A 172 13.09 -5.63 -7.98
N ALA A 173 12.20 -6.06 -8.86
CA ALA A 173 12.44 -7.18 -9.75
C ALA A 173 13.44 -6.79 -10.85
N THR A 174 14.12 -7.77 -11.43
CA THR A 174 15.04 -7.56 -12.55
C THR A 174 14.32 -6.89 -13.72
N GLY A 175 14.87 -5.77 -14.21
CA GLY A 175 14.31 -5.01 -15.34
C GLY A 175 13.11 -4.10 -14.98
N GLU A 176 12.72 -4.05 -13.72
CA GLU A 176 11.64 -3.18 -13.25
C GLU A 176 12.10 -1.71 -13.20
N LYS A 177 11.29 -0.80 -13.77
CA LYS A 177 11.53 0.65 -13.63
C LYS A 177 11.27 1.09 -12.20
N GLN A 178 12.14 1.92 -11.65
CA GLN A 178 12.19 2.19 -10.21
C GLN A 178 11.53 3.51 -9.79
N GLN A 179 11.27 4.39 -10.75
CA GLN A 179 10.83 5.75 -10.49
C GLN A 179 9.64 6.14 -11.36
N THR A 180 8.68 6.82 -10.74
CA THR A 180 7.52 7.42 -11.38
C THR A 180 7.55 8.93 -11.14
N ASN A 181 7.64 9.70 -12.23
CA ASN A 181 7.55 11.15 -12.18
C ASN A 181 6.12 11.55 -12.50
N ILE A 182 5.47 12.23 -11.59
CA ILE A 182 4.10 12.73 -11.75
C ILE A 182 4.21 14.24 -11.98
N VAL A 183 3.84 14.68 -13.18
CA VAL A 183 3.88 16.08 -13.60
C VAL A 183 2.50 16.68 -13.40
N VAL A 184 2.37 17.59 -12.43
CA VAL A 184 1.17 18.37 -12.19
C VAL A 184 1.18 19.57 -13.13
N LEU A 185 0.19 19.61 -14.01
CA LEU A 185 0.08 20.63 -15.05
C LEU A 185 -0.35 21.98 -14.46
N ALA A 186 -0.10 23.07 -15.19
CA ALA A 186 -0.62 24.39 -14.84
C ALA A 186 -2.12 24.46 -15.16
N LYS A 187 -2.90 25.15 -14.32
CA LYS A 187 -4.36 25.25 -14.47
C LYS A 187 -4.79 25.95 -15.76
N ASP A 188 -3.95 26.83 -16.29
CA ASP A 188 -4.15 27.59 -17.52
C ASP A 188 -3.55 26.90 -18.75
N ASN A 189 -3.02 25.68 -18.61
CA ASN A 189 -2.48 24.94 -19.74
C ASN A 189 -3.61 24.37 -20.62
N ILE A 190 -3.95 25.12 -21.68
CA ILE A 190 -5.01 24.77 -22.63
C ILE A 190 -4.73 23.53 -23.49
N ASN A 191 -3.51 22.97 -23.44
CA ASN A 191 -3.08 21.91 -24.35
C ASN A 191 -3.24 20.48 -23.79
N VAL A 192 -3.60 20.33 -22.51
CA VAL A 192 -3.70 19.00 -21.87
C VAL A 192 -4.82 19.01 -20.82
N THR A 193 -5.96 18.41 -21.12
CA THR A 193 -7.10 18.37 -20.18
C THR A 193 -7.14 17.11 -19.31
N ASP A 194 -6.53 16.01 -19.80
CA ASP A 194 -6.77 14.68 -19.21
C ASP A 194 -5.50 14.12 -18.57
N SER A 195 -5.64 13.54 -17.38
CA SER A 195 -4.55 12.84 -16.70
C SER A 195 -4.25 11.50 -17.38
N GLY A 196 -2.99 11.05 -17.34
CA GLY A 196 -2.60 9.81 -18.02
C GLY A 196 -1.14 9.43 -17.86
N MET A 197 -0.79 8.26 -18.39
CA MET A 197 0.61 7.87 -18.56
C MET A 197 1.19 8.48 -19.84
N LEU A 198 2.38 9.03 -19.71
CA LEU A 198 3.16 9.57 -20.83
C LEU A 198 4.17 8.51 -21.28
N GLU A 199 4.13 8.18 -22.57
CA GLU A 199 5.18 7.36 -23.17
C GLU A 199 6.42 8.22 -23.42
N LYS A 200 7.38 8.09 -22.51
CA LYS A 200 8.73 8.63 -22.67
C LYS A 200 9.69 7.45 -22.65
N GLY A 201 10.54 7.36 -23.68
CA GLY A 201 11.60 6.35 -23.72
C GLY A 201 12.48 6.41 -22.46
N GLY A 202 13.08 5.28 -22.09
CA GLY A 202 14.06 5.19 -21.00
C GLY A 202 13.57 4.45 -19.75
N ALA A 203 14.32 4.65 -18.66
CA ALA A 203 14.26 3.82 -17.44
C ALA A 203 13.23 4.27 -16.40
N GLN A 204 12.39 5.27 -16.70
CA GLN A 204 11.45 5.86 -15.75
C GLN A 204 10.03 5.87 -16.32
N TYR A 205 9.06 5.98 -15.42
CA TYR A 205 7.67 6.25 -15.74
C TYR A 205 7.40 7.75 -15.65
N TYR A 206 6.46 8.20 -16.47
CA TYR A 206 5.97 9.58 -16.47
C TYR A 206 4.45 9.52 -16.52
N ALA A 207 3.82 10.29 -15.65
CA ALA A 207 2.38 10.53 -15.66
C ALA A 207 2.14 12.02 -15.59
N ASN A 208 1.08 12.51 -16.25
CA ASN A 208 0.56 13.85 -15.99
C ASN A 208 -0.65 13.76 -15.05
N TRP A 209 -0.81 14.78 -14.22
CA TRP A 209 -1.88 14.86 -13.23
C TRP A 209 -2.57 16.21 -13.36
N ASN A 210 -3.88 16.17 -13.60
CA ASN A 210 -4.71 17.36 -13.65
C ASN A 210 -4.64 18.12 -12.31
N PRO A 211 -4.25 19.41 -12.30
CA PRO A 211 -4.15 20.21 -11.08
C PRO A 211 -5.47 20.37 -10.32
N GLU A 212 -6.63 20.14 -10.94
CA GLU A 212 -7.94 20.18 -10.27
C GLU A 212 -8.17 18.95 -9.37
N ASP A 213 -7.55 17.81 -9.70
CA ASP A 213 -7.65 16.57 -8.92
C ASP A 213 -6.64 16.50 -7.78
N VAL A 214 -5.60 17.35 -7.79
CA VAL A 214 -4.54 17.34 -6.78
C VAL A 214 -4.99 18.05 -5.51
N LYS A 215 -5.06 17.29 -4.41
CA LYS A 215 -5.23 17.81 -3.06
C LYS A 215 -3.96 17.58 -2.25
N ILE A 216 -3.43 18.67 -1.70
CA ILE A 216 -2.25 18.68 -0.85
C ILE A 216 -2.71 18.87 0.58
N ASN A 217 -2.47 17.88 1.42
CA ASN A 217 -2.86 17.87 2.82
C ASN A 217 -1.62 17.93 3.72
N ASN A 218 -1.82 18.46 4.92
CA ASN A 218 -0.89 18.36 6.02
C ASN A 218 -1.64 17.70 7.18
N ASN A 219 -1.44 16.40 7.29
CA ASN A 219 -2.11 15.58 8.29
C ASN A 219 -1.39 15.68 9.65
N SER A 220 -0.10 16.07 9.65
CA SER A 220 0.70 16.15 10.88
C SER A 220 0.20 17.21 11.86
N ILE A 221 -0.47 18.27 11.41
CA ILE A 221 -1.09 19.25 12.32
C ILE A 221 -2.23 18.63 13.11
N THR A 222 -3.12 17.88 12.46
CA THR A 222 -4.23 17.19 13.13
C THR A 222 -3.72 16.05 14.01
N ASN A 223 -2.75 15.27 13.51
CA ASN A 223 -2.14 14.18 14.26
C ASN A 223 -1.43 14.68 15.54
N ASP A 224 -0.81 15.86 15.50
CA ASP A 224 -0.19 16.45 16.68
C ASP A 224 -1.19 16.73 17.80
N VAL A 225 -2.41 17.16 17.45
CA VAL A 225 -3.46 17.44 18.42
C VAL A 225 -4.03 16.15 19.00
N LEU A 226 -4.22 15.12 18.17
CA LEU A 226 -4.85 13.86 18.58
C LEU A 226 -3.90 12.90 19.29
N TYR A 227 -2.66 12.82 18.81
CA TYR A 227 -1.70 11.79 19.20
C TYR A 227 -0.35 12.38 19.63
N GLY A 228 0.01 13.55 19.11
CA GLY A 228 1.31 14.19 19.33
C GLY A 228 2.37 13.72 18.34
N ASN A 229 3.18 14.64 17.82
CA ASN A 229 4.23 14.30 16.85
C ASN A 229 5.54 13.87 17.52
N ASN A 230 5.81 14.32 18.74
CA ASN A 230 6.95 13.84 19.55
C ASN A 230 6.54 12.60 20.35
N VAL A 231 7.53 11.83 20.82
CA VAL A 231 7.26 10.64 21.64
C VAL A 231 8.30 10.46 22.75
N ASN A 232 7.83 10.05 23.92
CA ASN A 232 8.62 9.43 24.97
C ASN A 232 8.31 7.93 24.97
N VAL A 233 9.30 7.11 24.66
CA VAL A 233 9.20 5.66 24.73
C VAL A 233 9.76 5.19 26.07
N VAL A 234 8.90 4.62 26.90
CA VAL A 234 9.28 4.02 28.19
C VAL A 234 9.47 2.52 27.98
N ASP A 235 10.71 2.06 28.13
CA ASP A 235 11.02 0.64 28.06
C ASP A 235 10.43 -0.08 29.27
N SER A 236 9.81 -1.24 29.06
CA SER A 236 9.26 -2.07 30.13
C SER A 236 10.31 -2.93 30.82
N SER A 237 11.37 -3.27 30.10
CA SER A 237 12.46 -4.14 30.54
C SER A 237 13.61 -3.38 31.19
N THR A 238 13.69 -2.07 30.96
CA THR A 238 14.68 -1.17 31.55
C THR A 238 14.01 0.07 32.16
N THR A 239 14.71 0.84 33.00
CA THR A 239 14.21 2.16 33.45
C THR A 239 14.44 3.27 32.43
N GLY A 240 14.84 2.91 31.19
CA GLY A 240 15.21 3.85 30.14
C GLY A 240 14.01 4.54 29.50
N ILE A 241 14.17 5.83 29.21
CA ILE A 241 13.24 6.61 28.37
C ILE A 241 13.98 7.05 27.11
N THR A 242 13.53 6.56 25.97
CA THR A 242 14.02 7.00 24.65
C THR A 242 13.10 8.09 24.12
N LYS A 243 13.65 9.24 23.74
CA LYS A 243 12.86 10.38 23.25
C LYS A 243 12.99 10.51 21.74
N GLY A 244 11.88 10.64 21.04
CA GLY A 244 11.80 11.02 19.64
C GLY A 244 11.28 12.45 19.49
N THR A 245 12.03 13.29 18.78
CA THR A 245 11.59 14.65 18.42
C THR A 245 11.30 14.70 16.93
N SER A 246 10.04 14.93 16.57
CA SER A 246 9.61 15.03 15.19
C SER A 246 9.88 16.43 14.64
N THR A 247 10.22 16.49 13.35
CA THR A 247 10.34 17.72 12.54
C THR A 247 9.06 18.00 11.76
N ALA A 248 7.98 17.28 12.02
CA ALA A 248 6.71 17.45 11.34
C ALA A 248 6.14 18.84 11.58
N ILE A 249 5.40 19.33 10.59
CA ILE A 249 4.78 20.65 10.66
C ILE A 249 3.63 20.60 11.68
N SER A 250 3.60 21.56 12.61
CA SER A 250 2.54 21.72 13.61
C SER A 250 2.13 23.17 13.81
N LYS A 251 1.00 23.37 14.50
CA LYS A 251 0.53 24.69 14.91
C LYS A 251 1.17 25.05 16.27
N GLY A 252 2.41 25.50 16.24
CA GLY A 252 3.18 25.87 17.44
C GLY A 252 4.29 24.87 17.74
N LYS A 253 4.33 24.35 18.98
CA LYS A 253 5.27 23.28 19.37
C LYS A 253 4.56 21.94 19.27
N ASN A 254 5.28 20.92 18.78
CA ASN A 254 4.80 19.53 18.75
C ASN A 254 4.44 19.03 20.16
N ASN A 255 3.26 18.43 20.29
CA ASN A 255 2.86 17.68 21.47
C ASN A 255 3.66 16.37 21.58
N THR A 256 3.75 15.83 22.80
CA THR A 256 4.53 14.62 23.08
C THR A 256 3.63 13.51 23.60
N ALA A 257 3.57 12.40 22.86
CA ALA A 257 2.98 11.15 23.29
C ALA A 257 3.89 10.43 24.30
N THR A 258 3.32 9.63 25.20
CA THR A 258 4.09 8.66 25.98
C THR A 258 3.61 7.26 25.62
N VAL A 259 4.53 6.41 25.15
CA VAL A 259 4.25 5.05 24.69
C VAL A 259 5.13 4.08 25.45
N ARG A 260 4.59 2.91 25.76
CA ARG A 260 5.30 1.83 26.44
C ARG A 260 5.90 0.86 25.42
N ASN A 261 7.17 0.47 25.59
CA ASN A 261 7.81 -0.56 24.79
C ASN A 261 7.83 -1.89 25.55
N ASP A 262 6.98 -2.82 25.14
CA ASP A 262 6.96 -4.19 25.67
C ASP A 262 7.72 -5.18 24.76
N THR A 263 8.59 -4.65 23.89
CA THR A 263 9.32 -5.42 22.87
C THR A 263 10.83 -5.19 22.93
N GLU A 264 11.59 -5.95 22.14
CA GLU A 264 13.02 -5.75 21.92
C GLU A 264 13.32 -4.72 20.81
N ASN A 265 12.29 -4.11 20.21
CA ASN A 265 12.47 -3.16 19.12
C ASN A 265 12.99 -1.83 19.65
N GLN A 266 14.26 -1.57 19.40
CA GLN A 266 14.95 -0.34 19.79
C GLN A 266 14.55 0.92 18.99
N TRP A 267 13.81 0.77 17.90
CA TRP A 267 13.52 1.87 16.96
C TRP A 267 12.10 2.41 17.04
N MET A 268 11.34 2.10 18.09
CA MET A 268 9.96 2.57 18.19
C MET A 268 9.86 4.11 18.18
N ALA A 269 10.79 4.82 18.81
CA ALA A 269 10.82 6.30 18.78
C ALA A 269 11.16 6.84 17.38
N ASP A 270 12.12 6.22 16.69
CA ASP A 270 12.51 6.59 15.32
C ASP A 270 11.37 6.32 14.33
N THR A 271 10.68 5.19 14.49
CA THR A 271 9.53 4.81 13.65
C THR A 271 8.39 5.80 13.81
N TYR A 272 8.05 6.12 15.06
CA TYR A 272 6.98 7.08 15.38
C TYR A 272 7.26 8.46 14.77
N THR A 273 8.49 8.97 14.92
CA THR A 273 8.85 10.28 14.39
C THR A 273 8.94 10.29 12.87
N ALA A 274 9.45 9.22 12.25
CA ALA A 274 9.47 9.08 10.79
C ALA A 274 8.05 9.08 10.18
N GLN A 275 7.12 8.36 10.79
CA GLN A 275 5.71 8.34 10.38
C GLN A 275 5.07 9.73 10.55
N SER A 276 5.26 10.37 11.70
CA SER A 276 4.77 11.73 11.95
C SER A 276 5.31 12.75 10.94
N ASN A 277 6.60 12.66 10.59
CA ASN A 277 7.22 13.52 9.59
C ASN A 277 6.62 13.31 8.18
N SER A 278 6.31 12.06 7.81
CA SER A 278 5.74 11.73 6.50
C SER A 278 4.36 12.34 6.25
N GLU A 279 3.61 12.62 7.32
CA GLU A 279 2.26 13.20 7.28
C GLU A 279 2.23 14.72 7.06
N SER A 280 3.41 15.37 6.98
CA SER A 280 3.50 16.83 6.77
C SER A 280 3.09 17.27 5.37
N VAL A 281 3.31 16.42 4.35
CA VAL A 281 2.96 16.70 2.96
C VAL A 281 2.42 15.45 2.31
N VAL A 282 1.09 15.38 2.16
CA VAL A 282 0.39 14.24 1.59
C VAL A 282 -0.36 14.67 0.34
N PHE A 283 -0.10 13.97 -0.78
CA PHE A 283 -0.80 14.17 -2.04
C PHE A 283 -1.93 13.15 -2.18
N THR A 284 -3.12 13.63 -2.51
CA THR A 284 -4.30 12.79 -2.77
C THR A 284 -5.03 13.28 -4.00
N GLY A 285 -5.69 12.37 -4.72
CA GLY A 285 -6.51 12.69 -5.89
C GLY A 285 -6.70 11.49 -6.79
N ALA A 286 -7.21 11.73 -7.99
CA ALA A 286 -7.45 10.70 -9.00
C ALA A 286 -6.57 10.95 -10.23
N ILE A 287 -6.15 9.86 -10.86
CA ILE A 287 -5.44 9.87 -12.14
C ILE A 287 -6.05 8.75 -12.98
N GLU A 288 -6.47 9.09 -14.19
CA GLU A 288 -7.03 8.14 -15.15
C GLU A 288 -5.93 7.60 -16.09
N GLY A 289 -6.21 6.51 -16.80
CA GLY A 289 -5.30 5.98 -17.83
C GLY A 289 -3.93 5.53 -17.33
N LEU A 290 -3.85 5.02 -16.09
CA LEU A 290 -2.59 4.62 -15.48
C LEU A 290 -2.11 3.21 -15.85
N ASP A 291 -0.80 3.07 -16.07
CA ASP A 291 -0.12 1.76 -16.02
C ASP A 291 0.18 1.45 -14.55
N LEU A 292 -0.48 0.43 -14.02
CA LEU A 292 -0.39 0.09 -12.59
C LEU A 292 0.99 -0.45 -12.20
N ASP A 293 1.83 -0.89 -13.16
CA ASP A 293 3.24 -1.20 -12.88
C ASP A 293 4.06 0.06 -12.51
N ALA A 294 3.55 1.27 -12.78
CA ALA A 294 4.15 2.53 -12.36
C ALA A 294 3.71 2.98 -10.95
N PHE A 295 2.69 2.35 -10.37
CA PHE A 295 2.07 2.75 -9.10
C PHE A 295 2.07 1.60 -8.08
N THR A 296 3.25 1.02 -7.86
CA THR A 296 3.48 0.00 -6.82
C THR A 296 4.26 0.60 -5.64
N PRO A 297 4.14 0.06 -4.41
CA PRO A 297 4.73 0.67 -3.22
C PRO A 297 6.27 0.65 -3.20
N ASN A 298 6.91 -0.18 -4.02
CA ASN A 298 8.37 -0.21 -4.16
C ASN A 298 8.93 0.86 -5.10
N LYS A 299 8.09 1.74 -5.65
CA LYS A 299 8.52 2.83 -6.54
C LYS A 299 8.88 4.08 -5.75
N LYS A 300 9.84 4.80 -6.28
CA LYS A 300 10.11 6.19 -5.90
C LYS A 300 9.18 7.12 -6.68
N PHE A 301 8.45 8.00 -6.00
CA PHE A 301 7.60 9.00 -6.64
C PHE A 301 8.20 10.40 -6.53
N ASN A 302 8.22 11.13 -7.64
CA ASN A 302 8.54 12.56 -7.64
C ASN A 302 7.32 13.32 -8.15
N ILE A 303 6.91 14.36 -7.43
CA ILE A 303 5.86 15.28 -7.87
C ILE A 303 6.55 16.53 -8.42
N ILE A 304 6.22 16.89 -9.67
CA ILE A 304 6.81 18.03 -10.37
C ILE A 304 5.66 18.91 -10.84
N PHE A 305 5.61 20.16 -10.39
CA PHE A 305 4.64 21.15 -10.85
C PHE A 305 5.22 21.96 -12.02
N GLU A 306 4.40 22.27 -13.02
CA GLU A 306 4.75 23.27 -14.03
C GLU A 306 5.01 24.65 -13.39
N ASP A 307 4.28 25.00 -12.32
CA ASP A 307 4.63 26.16 -11.47
C ASP A 307 5.87 25.85 -10.63
N THR A 308 7.00 26.46 -11.00
CA THR A 308 8.31 26.28 -10.35
C THR A 308 8.29 26.65 -8.87
N ARG A 309 7.42 27.56 -8.43
CA ARG A 309 7.27 27.91 -7.00
C ARG A 309 6.71 26.74 -6.21
N LEU A 310 5.72 26.04 -6.76
CA LEU A 310 5.11 24.86 -6.14
C LEU A 310 6.07 23.67 -6.17
N THR A 311 6.81 23.48 -7.27
CA THR A 311 7.89 22.48 -7.34
C THR A 311 8.93 22.71 -6.26
N ASN A 312 9.37 23.95 -6.03
CA ASN A 312 10.34 24.25 -4.98
C ASN A 312 9.76 24.06 -3.58
N LYS A 313 8.48 24.40 -3.37
CA LYS A 313 7.80 24.25 -2.08
C LYS A 313 7.58 22.78 -1.69
N TYR A 314 7.21 21.94 -2.64
CA TYR A 314 6.88 20.53 -2.42
C TYR A 314 7.91 19.59 -3.04
N ARG A 315 9.16 20.05 -3.17
CA ARG A 315 10.24 19.19 -3.63
C ARG A 315 10.48 18.10 -2.60
N GLY A 316 10.42 16.85 -3.04
CA GLY A 316 10.64 15.73 -2.15
C GLY A 316 10.65 14.41 -2.89
N VAL A 317 10.96 13.37 -2.13
CA VAL A 317 10.79 11.98 -2.55
C VAL A 317 9.58 11.43 -1.83
N TYR A 318 8.63 10.91 -2.59
CA TYR A 318 7.38 10.38 -2.08
C TYR A 318 7.32 8.87 -2.27
N PHE A 319 6.48 8.23 -1.46
CA PHE A 319 6.15 6.82 -1.54
C PHE A 319 4.63 6.66 -1.45
N LEU A 320 4.13 5.55 -1.95
CA LEU A 320 2.70 5.29 -2.01
C LEU A 320 2.19 4.77 -0.66
N THR A 321 1.25 5.49 -0.05
CA THR A 321 0.61 5.09 1.21
C THR A 321 -0.74 4.41 1.00
N GLY A 322 -1.41 4.66 -0.13
CA GLY A 322 -2.66 4.02 -0.48
C GLY A 322 -3.03 4.24 -1.95
N ILE A 323 -3.70 3.24 -2.53
CA ILE A 323 -4.25 3.32 -3.90
C ILE A 323 -5.58 2.57 -3.95
N LYS A 324 -6.56 3.17 -4.62
CA LYS A 324 -7.80 2.50 -5.01
C LYS A 324 -7.91 2.56 -6.52
N THR A 325 -7.94 1.40 -7.17
CA THR A 325 -8.04 1.30 -8.62
C THR A 325 -9.44 0.85 -9.02
N THR A 326 -10.01 1.51 -10.03
CA THR A 326 -11.26 1.10 -10.65
C THR A 326 -10.96 0.63 -12.07
N PHE A 327 -11.45 -0.56 -12.42
CA PHE A 327 -11.30 -1.12 -13.76
C PHE A 327 -12.62 -0.99 -14.50
N GLN A 328 -12.56 -0.58 -15.77
CA GLN A 328 -13.72 -0.63 -16.64
C GLN A 328 -13.72 -1.98 -17.38
N SER A 329 -14.87 -2.65 -17.39
CA SER A 329 -15.06 -3.79 -18.28
C SER A 329 -14.98 -3.28 -19.72
N MET A 330 -14.03 -3.78 -20.49
CA MET A 330 -14.15 -3.69 -21.93
C MET A 330 -15.23 -4.70 -22.30
N GLY A 331 -16.41 -4.22 -22.70
CA GLY A 331 -17.53 -5.07 -23.10
C GLY A 331 -17.05 -6.20 -24.03
N ALA A 332 -17.66 -7.37 -23.86
CA ALA A 332 -17.44 -8.53 -24.72
C ALA A 332 -17.93 -8.26 -26.15
#